data_AF-A0A4Y7SHM4-F1
#
_entry.id   AF-A0A4Y7SHM4-F1
#
_cell.length_a   1.000
_cell.length_b   1.000
_cell.length_c   1.000
_cell.angle_alpha   90.00
_cell.angle_beta   90.00
_cell.angle_gamma   90.00
#
_symmetry.space_group_name_H-M   'P 1'
#
loop_
_entity.id
_entity.type
_entity.pdbx_description
1 polymer ?
#
loop_
_entity_poly.entity_id
_entity_poly.type
_entity_poly.pdbx_seq_one_letter_code
_entity_poly.pdbx_strand_id
1 'polypeptide(L)'
;MASTLRSLIERIYPSARGTHRVVIGGLDYTGKTTLLYLLKMNELVTTIPSIGFNVETVDITTSPPGNKQLRLDMWDVGSGCGGPSLMIRMLRWYLPGAKALIWMVDSTDVRGEEAIKEGLQVLLSDVDALPEMADRHIPILILANKSDKPNATSLDDIRILFSTALRGRLFGVFSTSLTSTDLKATGVQAAFDWLFLALEIADTTRKSGSEPAPTVAPAVAVAAIPSSVHNPRDPSFLAKGLGEWLQRTETDSPPEEFMQQFNAFDLPSWDHYAHIRLAFLILVYHGRQNGKNIVFSGIQSYLANNATSQTNARKFHFTMTYFWIQIVHFGIQNLPPNILPPLGTSVYPSTDDFFRFLMVNPHVTDGGLWMDYYTKGAIMSATAREEMVLPDRKPLPSVVARDAVQGFGEK
;
A
#
# COMPACT_ATOMS: atom_id res chain seq x y z
N MET A 1 -11.36 -15.47 1.37
CA MET A 1 -10.21 -14.55 1.26
C MET A 1 -10.64 -13.08 1.20
N ALA A 2 -11.46 -12.62 0.25
CA ALA A 2 -11.91 -11.22 0.18
C ALA A 2 -12.70 -10.74 1.43
N SER A 3 -13.58 -11.58 1.98
CA SER A 3 -14.36 -11.28 3.19
C SER A 3 -13.52 -11.16 4.47
N THR A 4 -12.45 -11.97 4.60
CA THR A 4 -11.52 -11.95 5.75
C THR A 4 -10.66 -10.69 5.72
N LEU A 5 -10.11 -10.32 4.55
CA LEU A 5 -9.32 -9.10 4.36
C LEU A 5 -10.16 -7.84 4.64
N ARG A 6 -11.43 -7.82 4.21
CA ARG A 6 -12.37 -6.72 4.46
C ARG A 6 -12.68 -6.54 5.95
N SER A 7 -13.07 -7.61 6.65
CA SER A 7 -13.34 -7.57 8.09
C SER A 7 -12.12 -7.04 8.86
N LEU A 8 -10.92 -7.38 8.40
CA LEU A 8 -9.66 -6.95 9.01
C LEU A 8 -9.30 -5.49 8.67
N ILE A 9 -9.55 -5.02 7.44
CA ILE A 9 -9.43 -3.60 7.05
C ILE A 9 -10.39 -2.73 7.86
N GLU A 10 -11.65 -3.16 8.02
CA GLU A 10 -12.65 -2.48 8.84
C GLU A 10 -12.26 -2.46 10.33
N ARG A 11 -11.51 -3.47 10.81
CA ARG A 11 -10.97 -3.53 12.18
C ARG A 11 -9.75 -2.62 12.39
N ILE A 12 -8.86 -2.49 11.40
CA ILE A 12 -7.62 -1.70 11.49
C ILE A 12 -7.87 -0.21 11.20
N TYR A 13 -8.78 0.09 10.27
CA TYR A 13 -9.22 1.43 9.93
C TYR A 13 -10.73 1.54 10.12
N PRO A 14 -11.22 1.52 11.37
CA PRO A 14 -12.63 1.70 11.65
C PRO A 14 -13.01 3.12 11.22
N SER A 15 -13.91 3.23 10.24
CA SER A 15 -14.40 4.54 9.82
C SER A 15 -15.17 5.17 10.97
N ALA A 16 -14.74 6.35 11.39
CA ALA A 16 -15.43 7.10 12.42
C ALA A 16 -16.88 7.38 11.97
N ARG A 17 -17.82 7.46 12.92
CA ARG A 17 -19.20 7.84 12.61
C ARG A 17 -19.23 9.16 11.85
N GLY A 18 -19.92 9.19 10.72
CA GLY A 18 -20.02 10.37 9.86
C GLY A 18 -18.81 10.60 8.93
N THR A 19 -17.89 9.64 8.83
CA THR A 19 -16.75 9.70 7.89
C THR A 19 -16.99 8.79 6.68
N HIS A 20 -16.62 9.27 5.49
CA HIS A 20 -16.73 8.50 4.25
C HIS A 20 -15.36 7.97 3.86
N ARG A 21 -15.23 6.65 3.71
CA ARG A 21 -14.04 6.04 3.09
C ARG A 21 -14.01 6.39 1.62
N VAL A 22 -12.94 7.04 1.16
CA VAL A 22 -12.72 7.40 -0.25
C VAL A 22 -11.36 6.87 -0.68
N VAL A 23 -11.31 6.19 -1.82
CA VAL A 23 -10.06 5.66 -2.38
C VAL A 23 -9.56 6.59 -3.47
N ILE A 24 -8.27 6.92 -3.47
CA ILE A 24 -7.59 7.66 -4.53
C ILE A 24 -6.80 6.66 -5.38
N GLY A 25 -7.19 6.52 -6.64
CA GLY A 25 -6.48 5.76 -7.67
C GLY A 25 -5.91 6.68 -8.76
N GLY A 26 -4.95 6.18 -9.54
CA GLY A 26 -4.25 6.93 -10.59
C GLY A 26 -2.80 6.47 -10.72
N LEU A 27 -2.15 6.71 -11.86
CA LEU A 27 -0.75 6.33 -12.07
C LEU A 27 0.20 7.07 -11.14
N ASP A 28 1.45 6.62 -11.06
CA ASP A 28 2.53 7.37 -10.41
C ASP A 28 2.63 8.78 -10.99
N TYR A 29 3.04 9.74 -10.16
CA TYR A 29 3.22 11.16 -10.53
C TYR A 29 1.97 11.93 -10.98
N THR A 30 0.78 11.32 -10.96
CA THR A 30 -0.51 12.01 -11.23
C THR A 30 -0.88 13.03 -10.14
N GLY A 31 -0.26 12.97 -8.96
CA GLY A 31 -0.47 13.94 -7.87
C GLY A 31 -1.32 13.44 -6.71
N LYS A 32 -1.58 12.13 -6.58
CA LYS A 32 -2.40 11.54 -5.49
C LYS A 32 -1.95 11.96 -4.09
N THR A 33 -0.68 11.76 -3.79
CA THR A 33 -0.12 12.08 -2.47
C THR A 33 -0.05 13.60 -2.24
N THR A 34 0.20 14.39 -3.30
CA THR A 34 0.13 15.85 -3.23
C THR A 34 -1.27 16.35 -2.91
N LEU A 35 -2.32 15.77 -3.54
CA LEU A 35 -3.71 16.08 -3.23
C LEU A 35 -4.03 15.73 -1.77
N LEU A 36 -3.61 14.55 -1.31
CA LEU A 36 -3.85 14.09 0.04
C LEU A 36 -3.26 15.06 1.08
N TYR A 37 -1.99 15.45 0.91
CA TYR A 37 -1.34 16.37 1.84
C TYR A 37 -1.82 17.81 1.71
N LEU A 38 -2.19 18.26 0.51
CA LEU A 38 -2.85 19.55 0.32
C LEU A 38 -4.14 19.62 1.14
N LEU A 39 -4.96 18.56 1.12
CA LEU A 39 -6.21 18.52 1.89
C LEU A 39 -5.98 18.33 3.39
N LYS A 40 -4.93 17.59 3.78
CA LYS A 40 -4.64 17.27 5.18
C LYS A 40 -3.98 18.42 5.94
N MET A 41 -3.00 19.07 5.32
CA MET A 41 -2.10 20.02 5.98
C MET A 41 -2.19 21.43 5.38
N ASN A 42 -2.95 21.61 4.29
CA ASN A 42 -2.97 22.86 3.53
C ASN A 42 -1.56 23.29 3.03
N GLU A 43 -0.73 22.30 2.71
CA GLU A 43 0.65 22.49 2.26
C GLU A 43 0.93 21.73 0.97
N LEU A 44 1.74 22.33 0.09
CA LEU A 44 2.20 21.69 -1.14
C LEU A 44 3.45 20.85 -0.86
N VAL A 45 3.25 19.55 -0.67
CA VAL A 45 4.35 18.61 -0.47
C VAL A 45 4.80 18.03 -1.82
N THR A 46 6.07 18.26 -2.18
CA THR A 46 6.70 17.57 -3.31
C THR A 46 7.01 16.12 -2.90
N THR A 47 6.28 15.17 -3.44
CA THR A 47 6.35 13.76 -3.04
C THR A 47 7.17 12.93 -4.03
N ILE A 48 7.97 12.00 -3.52
CA ILE A 48 8.53 10.87 -4.28
C ILE A 48 7.43 9.81 -4.41
N PRO A 49 7.31 9.04 -5.52
CA PRO A 49 6.32 7.97 -5.63
C PRO A 49 6.33 7.07 -4.41
N SER A 50 5.16 6.91 -3.80
CA SER A 50 4.95 6.10 -2.62
C SER A 50 5.15 4.62 -2.96
N ILE A 51 5.99 3.94 -2.16
CA ILE A 51 6.05 2.47 -2.15
C ILE A 51 5.04 2.01 -1.09
N GLY A 52 3.80 1.72 -1.51
CA GLY A 52 2.71 1.28 -0.61
C GLY A 52 1.43 2.10 -0.72
N PHE A 53 0.64 2.13 0.37
CA PHE A 53 -0.59 2.92 0.49
C PHE A 53 -0.51 3.86 1.70
N ASN A 54 -1.13 5.04 1.62
CA ASN A 54 -1.24 6.00 2.72
C ASN A 54 -2.73 6.22 3.08
N VAL A 55 -3.04 6.37 4.36
CA VAL A 55 -4.41 6.66 4.83
C VAL A 55 -4.39 7.86 5.74
N GLU A 56 -5.08 8.91 5.34
CA GLU A 56 -5.23 10.12 6.15
C GLU A 56 -6.71 10.48 6.26
N THR A 57 -7.14 10.87 7.46
CA THR A 57 -8.45 11.49 7.64
C THR A 57 -8.33 12.99 7.38
N VAL A 58 -9.13 13.51 6.45
CA VAL A 58 -9.18 14.93 6.10
C VAL A 58 -10.57 15.51 6.35
N ASP A 59 -10.61 16.78 6.71
CA ASP A 59 -11.82 17.55 6.95
C ASP A 59 -11.88 18.69 5.94
N ILE A 60 -12.89 18.69 5.07
CA ILE A 60 -13.06 19.68 3.99
C ILE A 60 -14.39 20.39 4.16
N THR A 61 -14.38 21.72 4.14
CA THR A 61 -15.62 22.52 4.20
C THR A 61 -16.12 22.78 2.79
N THR A 62 -17.37 22.42 2.49
CA THR A 62 -17.99 22.69 1.18
C THR A 62 -18.21 24.19 0.97
N SER A 63 -18.16 24.66 -0.27
CA SER A 63 -18.46 26.07 -0.59
C SER A 63 -19.89 26.48 -0.18
N PRO A 64 -20.12 27.80 0.00
CA PRO A 64 -21.47 28.34 0.16
C PRO A 64 -22.38 27.94 -1.01
N PRO A 65 -23.68 27.71 -0.78
CA PRO A 65 -24.41 27.95 0.47
C PRO A 65 -24.31 26.81 1.50
N GLY A 66 -23.58 25.73 1.20
CA GLY A 66 -23.56 24.51 2.00
C GLY A 66 -22.86 24.65 3.34
N ASN A 67 -21.63 25.19 3.37
CA ASN A 67 -20.77 25.27 4.57
C ASN A 67 -20.79 24.00 5.43
N LYS A 68 -20.93 22.82 4.81
CA LYS A 68 -20.98 21.53 5.49
C LYS A 68 -19.57 20.95 5.59
N GLN A 69 -19.30 20.26 6.70
CA GLN A 69 -18.06 19.54 6.88
C GLN A 69 -18.15 18.17 6.20
N LEU A 70 -17.29 17.93 5.21
CA LEU A 70 -17.05 16.64 4.62
C LEU A 70 -15.81 16.02 5.27
N ARG A 71 -16.03 14.98 6.08
CA ARG A 71 -14.95 14.19 6.68
C ARG A 71 -14.71 12.93 5.87
N LEU A 72 -13.47 12.74 5.41
CA LEU A 72 -13.07 11.63 4.54
C LEU A 72 -11.91 10.86 5.14
N ASP A 73 -12.00 9.53 5.14
CA ASP A 73 -10.84 8.66 5.27
C ASP A 73 -10.31 8.43 3.85
N MET A 74 -9.24 9.11 3.47
CA MET A 74 -8.69 9.07 2.12
C MET A 74 -7.57 8.04 2.03
N TRP A 75 -7.76 7.06 1.16
CA TRP A 75 -6.82 5.97 0.91
C TRP A 75 -6.06 6.26 -0.38
N ASP A 76 -4.85 6.81 -0.28
CA ASP A 76 -3.93 6.97 -1.41
C ASP A 76 -3.24 5.64 -1.69
N VAL A 77 -3.68 4.97 -2.76
CA VAL A 77 -3.11 3.68 -3.17
C VAL A 77 -2.12 3.95 -4.30
N GLY A 78 -0.82 3.87 -3.98
CA GLY A 78 0.25 4.00 -4.96
C GLY A 78 0.34 2.76 -5.86
N SER A 79 0.63 2.96 -7.15
CA SER A 79 1.06 1.89 -8.05
C SER A 79 2.50 1.45 -7.78
N GLY A 80 3.33 2.35 -7.22
CA GLY A 80 4.78 2.22 -7.30
C GLY A 80 5.23 1.95 -8.75
N CYS A 81 6.45 1.44 -8.91
CA CYS A 81 6.99 1.13 -10.25
C CYS A 81 6.26 0.01 -11.02
N GLY A 82 5.15 -0.54 -10.52
CA GLY A 82 4.40 -1.65 -11.14
C GLY A 82 3.33 -1.24 -12.15
N GLY A 83 3.14 0.06 -12.39
CA GLY A 83 2.26 0.58 -13.45
C GLY A 83 0.75 0.33 -13.26
N PRO A 84 -0.06 0.51 -14.32
CA PRO A 84 -1.52 0.44 -14.23
C PRO A 84 -2.06 -0.91 -13.73
N SER A 85 -1.43 -2.03 -14.14
CA SER A 85 -1.88 -3.38 -13.78
C SER A 85 -1.81 -3.68 -12.28
N LEU A 86 -0.74 -3.22 -11.60
CA LEU A 86 -0.60 -3.39 -10.15
C LEU A 86 -1.62 -2.55 -9.39
N MET A 87 -1.80 -1.30 -9.81
CA MET A 87 -2.79 -0.38 -9.24
C MET A 87 -4.19 -1.00 -9.23
N ILE A 88 -4.66 -1.50 -10.37
CA ILE A 88 -6.00 -2.11 -10.51
C ILE A 88 -6.16 -3.30 -9.57
N ARG A 89 -5.15 -4.19 -9.53
CA ARG A 89 -5.15 -5.36 -8.65
C ARG A 89 -5.11 -5.01 -7.16
N MET A 90 -4.54 -3.88 -6.80
CA MET A 90 -4.56 -3.38 -5.42
C MET A 90 -5.91 -2.75 -5.09
N LEU A 91 -6.43 -1.89 -5.96
CA LEU A 91 -7.67 -1.14 -5.74
C LEU A 91 -8.90 -2.04 -5.54
N ARG A 92 -8.97 -3.22 -6.17
CA ARG A 92 -10.05 -4.20 -5.93
C ARG A 92 -10.17 -4.65 -4.47
N TRP A 93 -9.10 -4.54 -3.68
CA TRP A 93 -9.13 -4.88 -2.25
C TRP A 93 -9.54 -3.71 -1.36
N TYR A 94 -9.35 -2.48 -1.82
CA TYR A 94 -9.63 -1.26 -1.05
C TYR A 94 -10.99 -0.65 -1.37
N LEU A 95 -11.52 -0.91 -2.57
CA LEU A 95 -12.83 -0.42 -3.00
C LEU A 95 -14.02 -1.06 -2.26
N PRO A 96 -13.99 -2.35 -1.84
CA PRO A 96 -15.00 -2.88 -0.95
C PRO A 96 -15.13 -2.04 0.33
N GLY A 97 -16.33 -1.48 0.56
CA GLY A 97 -16.61 -0.58 1.67
C GLY A 97 -16.37 0.91 1.37
N ALA A 98 -15.64 1.26 0.31
CA ALA A 98 -15.46 2.64 -0.12
C ALA A 98 -16.80 3.27 -0.54
N LYS A 99 -16.94 4.56 -0.26
CA LYS A 99 -18.13 5.36 -0.58
C LYS A 99 -18.01 6.08 -1.91
N ALA A 100 -16.79 6.39 -2.34
CA ALA A 100 -16.47 6.94 -3.65
C ALA A 100 -15.04 6.57 -4.08
N LEU A 101 -14.78 6.70 -5.38
CA LEU A 101 -13.45 6.61 -5.99
C LEU A 101 -13.05 7.98 -6.55
N ILE A 102 -11.86 8.46 -6.18
CA ILE A 102 -11.19 9.57 -6.85
C ILE A 102 -10.17 8.97 -7.81
N TRP A 103 -10.27 9.33 -9.09
CA TRP A 103 -9.40 8.85 -10.16
C TRP A 103 -8.56 10.00 -10.69
N MET A 104 -7.27 10.01 -10.37
CA MET A 104 -6.34 11.05 -10.80
C MET A 104 -5.73 10.72 -12.16
N VAL A 105 -5.78 11.70 -13.05
CA VAL A 105 -5.24 11.64 -14.41
C VAL A 105 -4.20 12.75 -14.54
N ASP A 106 -3.04 12.43 -15.10
CA ASP A 106 -2.07 13.44 -15.52
C ASP A 106 -2.46 13.93 -16.91
N SER A 107 -3.04 15.13 -16.99
CA SER A 107 -3.48 15.71 -18.27
C SER A 107 -2.33 15.93 -19.26
N THR A 108 -1.06 15.82 -18.84
CA THR A 108 0.08 16.00 -19.75
C THR A 108 0.58 14.69 -20.37
N ASP A 109 0.12 13.55 -19.87
CA ASP A 109 0.53 12.22 -20.32
C ASP A 109 -0.50 11.58 -21.27
N VAL A 110 -0.62 12.16 -22.46
CA VAL A 110 -1.52 11.67 -23.53
C VAL A 110 -1.29 10.19 -23.86
N ARG A 111 -0.07 9.67 -23.66
CA ARG A 111 0.25 8.25 -23.90
C ARG A 111 -0.27 7.35 -22.77
N GLY A 112 -0.26 7.84 -21.53
CA GLY A 112 -0.77 7.15 -20.36
C GLY A 112 -2.29 7.20 -20.20
N GLU A 113 -2.96 8.17 -20.84
CA GLU A 113 -4.41 8.40 -20.75
C GLU A 113 -5.27 7.19 -21.18
N GLU A 114 -4.94 6.53 -22.29
CA GLU A 114 -5.69 5.33 -22.72
C GLU A 114 -5.46 4.17 -21.74
N ALA A 115 -4.22 3.96 -21.30
CA ALA A 115 -3.87 2.89 -20.35
C ALA A 115 -4.56 3.09 -19.00
N ILE A 116 -4.71 4.33 -18.53
CA ILE A 116 -5.38 4.62 -17.27
C ILE A 116 -6.91 4.52 -17.40
N LYS A 117 -7.48 4.83 -18.58
CA LYS A 117 -8.90 4.59 -18.88
C LYS A 117 -9.22 3.11 -18.99
N GLU A 118 -8.41 2.33 -19.71
CA GLU A 118 -8.54 0.87 -19.77
C GLU A 118 -8.43 0.28 -18.36
N GLY A 119 -7.49 0.79 -17.57
CA GLY A 119 -7.32 0.35 -16.20
C GLY A 119 -8.54 0.62 -15.32
N LEU A 120 -9.16 1.80 -15.45
CA LEU A 120 -10.41 2.09 -14.76
C LEU A 120 -11.53 1.15 -15.21
N GLN A 121 -11.65 0.87 -16.51
CA GLN A 121 -12.68 -0.02 -17.04
C GLN A 121 -12.54 -1.45 -16.50
N VAL A 122 -11.31 -1.98 -16.44
CA VAL A 122 -11.03 -3.30 -15.85
C VAL A 122 -11.35 -3.29 -14.34
N LEU A 123 -10.91 -2.26 -13.62
CA LEU A 123 -11.17 -2.14 -12.18
C LEU A 123 -12.67 -2.15 -11.87
N LEU A 124 -13.44 -1.36 -12.61
CA LEU A 124 -14.89 -1.25 -12.41
C LEU A 124 -15.60 -2.56 -12.74
N SER A 125 -15.18 -3.25 -13.81
CA SER A 125 -15.70 -4.58 -14.15
C SER A 125 -15.39 -5.62 -13.07
N ASP A 126 -14.16 -5.63 -12.54
CA ASP A 126 -13.74 -6.53 -11.47
C ASP A 126 -14.54 -6.27 -10.19
N VAL A 127 -14.78 -5.00 -9.86
CA VAL A 127 -15.51 -4.59 -8.67
C VAL A 127 -17.00 -4.91 -8.79
N ASP A 128 -17.63 -4.69 -9.93
CA ASP A 128 -19.04 -5.03 -10.15
C ASP A 128 -19.29 -6.55 -10.08
N ALA A 129 -18.29 -7.35 -10.45
CA ALA A 129 -18.37 -8.80 -10.34
C ALA A 129 -18.31 -9.29 -8.87
N LEU A 130 -17.94 -8.44 -7.92
CA LEU A 130 -17.95 -8.79 -6.49
C LEU A 130 -19.39 -8.80 -5.96
N PRO A 131 -19.85 -9.89 -5.32
CA PRO A 131 -21.23 -9.98 -4.81
C PRO A 131 -21.63 -8.83 -3.90
N GLU A 132 -20.72 -8.32 -3.07
CA GLU A 132 -20.96 -7.19 -2.17
C GLU A 132 -21.07 -5.81 -2.85
N MET A 133 -20.72 -5.72 -4.13
CA MET A 133 -20.68 -4.48 -4.91
C MET A 133 -21.58 -4.53 -6.16
N ALA A 134 -22.11 -5.71 -6.52
CA ALA A 134 -22.92 -5.94 -7.72
C ALA A 134 -24.11 -4.97 -7.88
N ASP A 135 -24.70 -4.52 -6.77
CA ASP A 135 -25.81 -3.55 -6.77
C ASP A 135 -25.39 -2.15 -6.27
N ARG A 136 -24.10 -1.92 -6.04
CA ARG A 136 -23.56 -0.71 -5.42
C ARG A 136 -22.64 0.05 -6.38
N HIS A 137 -23.23 0.94 -7.15
CA HIS A 137 -22.47 1.95 -7.89
C HIS A 137 -21.99 3.05 -6.93
N ILE A 138 -20.67 3.13 -6.71
CA ILE A 138 -20.06 4.26 -5.99
C ILE A 138 -19.85 5.44 -6.96
N PRO A 139 -19.99 6.70 -6.50
CA PRO A 139 -19.62 7.85 -7.30
C PRO A 139 -18.14 7.85 -7.68
N ILE A 140 -17.84 8.33 -8.88
CA ILE A 140 -16.47 8.41 -9.41
C ILE A 140 -16.12 9.87 -9.72
N LEU A 141 -15.10 10.40 -9.06
CA LEU A 141 -14.56 11.72 -9.32
C LEU A 141 -13.27 11.61 -10.13
N ILE A 142 -13.26 12.06 -11.38
CA ILE A 142 -12.04 12.20 -12.18
C ILE A 142 -11.44 13.57 -11.95
N LEU A 143 -10.16 13.60 -11.54
CA LEU A 143 -9.36 14.80 -11.42
C LEU A 143 -8.31 14.81 -12.53
N ALA A 144 -8.54 15.64 -13.54
CA ALA A 144 -7.61 15.94 -14.62
C ALA A 144 -6.56 16.93 -14.10
N ASN A 145 -5.48 16.41 -13.53
CA ASN A 145 -4.46 17.20 -12.84
C ASN A 145 -3.36 17.68 -13.80
N LYS A 146 -2.61 18.71 -13.37
CA LYS A 146 -1.58 19.41 -14.13
C LYS A 146 -2.15 20.20 -15.32
N SER A 147 -3.38 20.67 -15.19
CA SER A 147 -4.04 21.47 -16.23
C SER A 147 -3.40 22.85 -16.45
N ASP A 148 -2.46 23.27 -15.61
CA ASP A 148 -1.65 24.47 -15.81
C ASP A 148 -0.62 24.32 -16.93
N LYS A 149 -0.33 23.10 -17.38
CA LYS A 149 0.72 22.83 -18.36
C LYS A 149 0.22 23.08 -19.79
N PRO A 150 1.10 23.60 -20.69
CA PRO A 150 0.71 23.96 -22.05
C PRO A 150 0.30 22.76 -22.92
N ASN A 151 0.74 21.55 -22.57
CA ASN A 151 0.39 20.31 -23.25
C ASN A 151 -0.70 19.51 -22.52
N ALA A 152 -1.45 20.13 -21.61
CA ALA A 152 -2.53 19.47 -20.91
C ALA A 152 -3.70 19.18 -21.87
N THR A 153 -4.16 17.93 -21.90
CA THR A 153 -5.37 17.49 -22.57
C THR A 153 -6.58 18.29 -22.06
N SER A 154 -7.46 18.68 -22.98
CA SER A 154 -8.63 19.47 -22.63
C SER A 154 -9.59 18.67 -21.74
N LEU A 155 -10.32 19.37 -20.88
CA LEU A 155 -11.28 18.71 -19.98
C LEU A 155 -12.38 17.96 -20.76
N ASP A 156 -12.76 18.46 -21.93
CA ASP A 156 -13.78 17.83 -22.77
C ASP A 156 -13.26 16.55 -23.44
N ASP A 157 -11.99 16.53 -23.87
CA ASP A 157 -11.35 15.32 -24.40
C ASP A 157 -11.26 14.24 -23.31
N ILE A 158 -10.88 14.60 -22.08
CA ILE A 158 -10.85 13.67 -20.94
C ILE A 158 -12.26 13.15 -20.63
N ARG A 159 -13.29 14.00 -20.66
CA ARG A 159 -14.69 13.55 -20.50
C ARG A 159 -15.09 12.54 -21.56
N ILE A 160 -14.74 12.79 -22.82
CA ILE A 160 -15.03 11.88 -23.93
C ILE A 160 -14.29 10.55 -23.74
N LEU A 161 -12.99 10.59 -23.42
CA LEU A 161 -12.15 9.42 -23.19
C LEU A 161 -12.75 8.46 -22.15
N PHE A 162 -13.17 9.00 -21.00
CA PHE A 162 -13.70 8.19 -19.89
C PHE A 162 -15.20 7.87 -19.98
N SER A 163 -15.95 8.48 -20.92
CA SER A 163 -17.41 8.32 -21.03
C SER A 163 -17.86 6.86 -21.16
N THR A 164 -17.07 6.04 -21.85
CA THR A 164 -17.35 4.61 -22.07
C THR A 164 -17.15 3.79 -20.80
N ALA A 165 -16.05 4.02 -20.07
CA ALA A 165 -15.73 3.32 -18.83
C ALA A 165 -16.71 3.69 -17.68
N LEU A 166 -17.27 4.90 -17.72
CA LEU A 166 -18.16 5.44 -16.67
C LEU A 166 -19.66 5.28 -16.97
N ARG A 167 -20.02 4.63 -18.07
CA ARG A 167 -21.41 4.52 -18.52
C ARG A 167 -22.30 3.94 -17.42
N GLY A 168 -23.41 4.61 -17.14
CA GLY A 168 -24.39 4.18 -16.13
C GLY A 168 -24.01 4.50 -14.67
N ARG A 169 -22.89 5.22 -14.44
CA ARG A 169 -22.43 5.59 -13.10
C ARG A 169 -22.62 7.09 -12.84
N LEU A 170 -22.76 7.47 -11.57
CA LEU A 170 -22.66 8.86 -11.16
C LEU A 170 -21.19 9.28 -11.17
N PHE A 171 -20.82 10.20 -12.06
CA PHE A 171 -19.43 10.66 -12.16
C PHE A 171 -19.32 12.17 -12.40
N GLY A 172 -18.16 12.72 -12.06
CA GLY A 172 -17.78 14.11 -12.28
C GLY A 172 -16.36 14.19 -12.79
N VAL A 173 -16.08 15.11 -13.70
CA VAL A 173 -14.75 15.32 -14.28
C VAL A 173 -14.36 16.79 -14.12
N PHE A 174 -13.26 17.03 -13.41
CA PHE A 174 -12.81 18.36 -13.04
C PHE A 174 -11.34 18.57 -13.41
N SER A 175 -11.05 19.77 -13.92
CA SER A 175 -9.68 20.24 -14.14
C SER A 175 -9.07 20.63 -12.81
N THR A 176 -7.83 20.21 -12.55
CA THR A 176 -7.10 20.56 -11.34
C THR A 176 -5.64 20.94 -11.64
N SER A 177 -5.11 21.87 -10.84
CA SER A 177 -3.69 22.19 -10.81
C SER A 177 -3.26 22.37 -9.37
N LEU A 178 -2.52 21.39 -8.83
CA LEU A 178 -2.04 21.40 -7.45
C LEU A 178 -0.78 22.28 -7.29
N THR A 179 -0.88 23.55 -7.68
CA THR A 179 0.23 24.52 -7.70
C THR A 179 0.09 25.62 -6.65
N SER A 180 -1.01 25.65 -5.92
CA SER A 180 -1.32 26.61 -4.86
C SER A 180 -1.99 25.90 -3.68
N THR A 181 -1.96 26.49 -2.50
CA THR A 181 -2.73 26.05 -1.33
C THR A 181 -4.19 26.54 -1.38
N ASP A 182 -4.52 27.51 -2.22
CA ASP A 182 -5.90 27.94 -2.43
C ASP A 182 -6.70 26.89 -3.22
N LEU A 183 -7.53 26.12 -2.52
CA LEU A 183 -8.34 25.05 -3.10
C LEU A 183 -9.30 25.52 -4.22
N LYS A 184 -9.70 26.79 -4.23
CA LYS A 184 -10.55 27.33 -5.31
C LYS A 184 -9.73 27.56 -6.57
N ALA A 185 -8.55 28.15 -6.43
CA ALA A 185 -7.63 28.39 -7.54
C ALA A 185 -7.14 27.09 -8.19
N THR A 186 -7.01 26.02 -7.40
CA THR A 186 -6.56 24.70 -7.89
C THR A 186 -7.67 23.88 -8.56
N GLY A 187 -8.94 24.29 -8.48
CA GLY A 187 -10.10 23.52 -8.93
C GLY A 187 -10.54 22.39 -7.98
N VAL A 188 -9.78 22.12 -6.91
CA VAL A 188 -10.07 21.05 -5.94
C VAL A 188 -11.36 21.34 -5.18
N GLN A 189 -11.63 22.58 -4.78
CA GLN A 189 -12.83 22.94 -4.03
C GLN A 189 -14.11 22.55 -4.79
N ALA A 190 -14.22 22.93 -6.07
CA ALA A 190 -15.40 22.63 -6.90
C ALA A 190 -15.59 21.11 -7.09
N ALA A 191 -14.49 20.37 -7.25
CA ALA A 191 -14.51 18.92 -7.39
C ALA A 191 -15.02 18.22 -6.10
N PHE A 192 -14.61 18.71 -4.93
CA PHE A 192 -15.03 18.15 -3.64
C PHE A 192 -16.43 18.61 -3.22
N ASP A 193 -16.87 19.80 -3.64
CA ASP A 193 -18.28 20.22 -3.51
C ASP A 193 -19.19 19.26 -4.30
N TRP A 194 -18.80 18.90 -5.52
CA TRP A 194 -19.50 17.88 -6.30
C TRP A 194 -19.47 16.51 -5.62
N LEU A 195 -18.30 16.09 -5.09
CA LEU A 195 -18.17 14.81 -4.40
C LEU A 195 -19.11 14.72 -3.19
N PHE A 196 -19.21 15.80 -2.42
CA PHE A 196 -20.15 15.89 -1.30
C PHE A 196 -21.59 15.62 -1.76
N LEU A 197 -22.06 16.32 -2.80
CA LEU A 197 -23.39 16.13 -3.38
C LEU A 197 -23.59 14.70 -3.88
N ALA A 198 -22.58 14.13 -4.55
CA ALA A 198 -22.65 12.78 -5.09
C ALA A 198 -22.74 11.71 -3.98
N LEU A 199 -22.05 11.91 -2.86
CA LEU A 199 -22.16 11.04 -1.67
C LEU A 199 -23.56 11.09 -1.05
N GLU A 200 -24.16 12.28 -0.93
CA GLU A 200 -25.53 12.45 -0.42
C GLU A 200 -26.56 11.76 -1.33
N ILE A 201 -26.42 11.89 -2.66
CA ILE A 201 -27.27 11.19 -3.63
C ILE A 201 -27.13 9.66 -3.51
N ALA A 202 -25.90 9.17 -3.39
CA ALA A 202 -25.64 7.74 -3.26
C ALA A 202 -26.21 7.15 -1.96
N ASP A 203 -26.16 7.89 -0.84
CA ASP A 203 -26.68 7.42 0.44
C ASP A 203 -28.20 7.53 0.55
N THR A 204 -28.85 8.50 -0.12
CA THR A 204 -30.32 8.57 -0.21
C THR A 204 -30.90 7.44 -1.06
N THR A 205 -30.26 7.12 -2.19
CA THR A 205 -30.69 6.03 -3.08
C THR A 205 -30.58 4.66 -2.41
N ARG A 206 -29.62 4.46 -1.50
CA ARG A 206 -29.49 3.21 -0.72
C ARG A 206 -30.56 3.03 0.34
N LYS A 207 -31.08 4.13 0.92
CA LYS A 207 -32.09 4.06 1.98
C LYS A 207 -33.50 3.75 1.44
N SER A 208 -33.74 3.91 0.13
CA SER A 208 -35.05 3.68 -0.49
C SER A 208 -35.25 2.26 -1.06
N GLY A 209 -34.21 1.43 -1.19
CA GLY A 209 -34.29 0.05 -1.66
C GLY A 209 -34.18 -0.97 -0.52
N SER A 210 -35.23 -1.75 -0.25
CA SER A 210 -35.22 -2.87 0.69
C SER A 210 -34.53 -4.10 0.10
N GLU A 211 -33.48 -4.60 0.77
CA GLU A 211 -32.71 -5.81 0.39
C GLU A 211 -33.53 -7.12 0.55
N PRO A 212 -33.42 -8.08 -0.39
CA PRO A 212 -33.47 -9.50 -0.08
C PRO A 212 -32.06 -10.12 -0.10
N ALA A 213 -31.80 -11.05 0.84
CA ALA A 213 -30.50 -11.70 1.05
C ALA A 213 -30.07 -12.62 -0.12
N PRO A 214 -28.75 -12.77 -0.39
CA PRO A 214 -28.27 -13.50 -1.57
C PRO A 214 -28.11 -15.02 -1.31
N THR A 215 -28.60 -15.81 -2.26
CA THR A 215 -28.28 -17.23 -2.47
C THR A 215 -27.01 -17.39 -3.31
N VAL A 216 -26.12 -18.29 -2.89
CA VAL A 216 -24.82 -18.59 -3.54
C VAL A 216 -24.97 -19.65 -4.63
N ALA A 217 -24.33 -19.46 -5.79
CA ALA A 217 -24.09 -20.47 -6.83
C ALA A 217 -22.61 -20.44 -7.29
N PRO A 218 -22.05 -21.54 -7.85
CA PRO A 218 -20.61 -21.81 -7.82
C PRO A 218 -19.81 -21.25 -9.00
N ALA A 219 -18.50 -21.11 -8.76
CA ALA A 219 -17.50 -20.51 -9.63
C ALA A 219 -17.11 -21.35 -10.87
N VAL A 220 -16.81 -20.67 -11.98
CA VAL A 220 -16.22 -21.25 -13.20
C VAL A 220 -14.76 -20.81 -13.31
N ALA A 221 -13.87 -21.76 -13.62
CA ALA A 221 -12.43 -21.55 -13.76
C ALA A 221 -12.04 -20.90 -15.09
N VAL A 222 -10.99 -20.06 -15.08
CA VAL A 222 -10.40 -19.44 -16.27
C VAL A 222 -8.92 -19.84 -16.40
N ALA A 223 -8.52 -20.23 -17.61
CA ALA A 223 -7.23 -20.79 -17.97
C ALA A 223 -6.10 -19.75 -18.14
N ALA A 224 -4.86 -20.19 -17.94
CA ALA A 224 -3.64 -19.39 -17.98
C ALA A 224 -3.00 -19.28 -19.37
N ILE A 225 -2.32 -18.16 -19.65
CA ILE A 225 -1.46 -17.93 -20.82
C ILE A 225 0.00 -17.82 -20.34
N PRO A 226 0.99 -18.42 -21.02
CA PRO A 226 2.37 -18.48 -20.53
C PRO A 226 3.20 -17.27 -20.99
N SER A 227 3.99 -16.69 -20.10
CA SER A 227 5.02 -15.70 -20.44
C SER A 227 6.40 -16.18 -19.97
N SER A 228 7.25 -16.52 -20.94
CA SER A 228 8.68 -16.74 -20.75
C SER A 228 9.42 -15.40 -20.89
N VAL A 229 10.02 -14.93 -19.79
CA VAL A 229 11.33 -14.25 -19.63
C VAL A 229 11.36 -13.74 -18.18
N HIS A 230 12.30 -14.28 -17.39
CA HIS A 230 12.38 -14.08 -15.94
C HIS A 230 12.80 -12.65 -15.57
N ASN A 231 11.84 -11.80 -15.22
CA ASN A 231 12.10 -10.57 -14.46
C ASN A 231 11.60 -10.76 -13.02
N PRO A 232 12.47 -10.87 -12.00
CA PRO A 232 12.07 -11.07 -10.60
C PRO A 232 11.33 -9.87 -10.00
N ARG A 233 11.28 -8.73 -10.71
CA ARG A 233 10.50 -7.54 -10.36
C ARG A 233 9.27 -7.36 -11.26
N ASP A 234 8.90 -8.40 -12.01
CA ASP A 234 7.61 -8.46 -12.68
C ASP A 234 6.50 -8.31 -11.63
N PRO A 235 5.57 -7.35 -11.78
CA PRO A 235 4.48 -7.13 -10.84
C PRO A 235 3.62 -8.37 -10.57
N SER A 236 3.55 -9.32 -11.51
CA SER A 236 2.90 -10.61 -11.31
C SER A 236 3.65 -11.49 -10.31
N PHE A 237 4.97 -11.39 -10.24
CA PHE A 237 5.82 -12.16 -9.34
C PHE A 237 5.78 -11.62 -7.91
N LEU A 238 5.78 -10.29 -7.71
CA LEU A 238 5.64 -9.69 -6.37
C LEU A 238 4.24 -9.90 -5.78
N ALA A 239 3.18 -9.77 -6.59
CA ALA A 239 1.82 -10.05 -6.14
C ALA A 239 1.62 -11.54 -5.83
N LYS A 240 2.23 -12.42 -6.63
CA LYS A 240 2.25 -13.86 -6.36
C LYS A 240 3.03 -14.17 -5.08
N GLY A 241 4.23 -13.63 -4.92
CA GLY A 241 5.07 -13.83 -3.74
C GLY A 241 4.43 -13.32 -2.47
N LEU A 242 3.81 -12.14 -2.49
CA LEU A 242 3.03 -11.63 -1.36
C LEU A 242 1.82 -12.52 -1.06
N GLY A 243 1.07 -12.95 -2.08
CA GLY A 243 -0.05 -13.87 -1.90
C GLY A 243 0.37 -15.20 -1.27
N GLU A 244 1.47 -15.78 -1.72
CA GLU A 244 2.07 -17.00 -1.14
C GLU A 244 2.51 -16.78 0.31
N TRP A 245 3.12 -15.63 0.62
CA TRP A 245 3.57 -15.31 1.98
C TRP A 245 2.39 -15.07 2.94
N LEU A 246 1.33 -14.39 2.49
CA LEU A 246 0.12 -14.19 3.27
C LEU A 246 -0.62 -15.50 3.50
N GLN A 247 -0.75 -16.36 2.48
CA GLN A 247 -1.32 -17.69 2.68
C GLN A 247 -0.50 -18.51 3.67
N ARG A 248 0.83 -18.41 3.60
CA ARG A 248 1.73 -19.10 4.55
C ARG A 248 1.52 -18.62 5.98
N THR A 249 1.29 -17.33 6.22
CA THR A 249 0.99 -16.85 7.58
C THR A 249 -0.25 -17.51 8.18
N GLU A 250 -1.24 -17.93 7.39
CA GLU A 250 -2.44 -18.60 7.91
C GLU A 250 -2.17 -20.05 8.37
N THR A 251 -1.16 -20.69 7.80
CA THR A 251 -0.81 -22.11 8.07
C THR A 251 0.42 -22.28 8.96
N ASP A 252 1.14 -21.20 9.23
CA ASP A 252 2.40 -21.21 9.95
C ASP A 252 2.21 -21.47 11.45
N SER A 253 3.22 -22.09 12.06
CA SER A 253 3.27 -22.29 13.52
C SER A 253 3.18 -20.95 14.25
N PRO A 254 2.58 -20.87 15.46
CA PRO A 254 2.55 -19.65 16.25
C PRO A 254 3.95 -19.06 16.49
N PRO A 255 4.09 -17.74 16.73
CA PRO A 255 5.38 -17.06 16.91
C PRO A 255 6.30 -17.73 17.93
N GLU A 256 5.76 -18.19 19.06
CA GLU A 256 6.52 -18.86 20.12
C GLU A 256 7.11 -20.19 19.63
N GLU A 257 6.31 -21.00 18.95
CA GLU A 257 6.73 -22.29 18.39
C GLU A 257 7.77 -22.09 17.28
N PHE A 258 7.55 -21.11 16.40
CA PHE A 258 8.53 -20.73 15.39
C PHE A 258 9.87 -20.32 16.01
N MET A 259 9.86 -19.52 17.08
CA MET A 259 11.08 -19.14 17.80
C MET A 259 11.76 -20.34 18.48
N GLN A 260 10.99 -21.28 19.03
CA GLN A 260 11.53 -22.52 19.58
C GLN A 260 12.18 -23.39 18.50
N GLN A 261 11.53 -23.59 17.36
CA GLN A 261 12.07 -24.33 16.21
C GLN A 261 13.35 -23.67 15.68
N PHE A 262 13.37 -22.33 15.58
CA PHE A 262 14.58 -21.60 15.21
C PHE A 262 15.74 -21.84 16.19
N ASN A 263 15.49 -21.70 17.50
CA ASN A 263 16.52 -21.92 18.52
C ASN A 263 17.00 -23.38 18.59
N ALA A 264 16.13 -24.34 18.25
CA ALA A 264 16.43 -25.76 18.17
C ALA A 264 17.09 -26.17 16.84
N PHE A 265 17.29 -25.23 15.92
CA PHE A 265 17.82 -25.47 14.57
C PHE A 265 16.94 -26.38 13.68
N ASP A 266 15.63 -26.41 13.93
CA ASP A 266 14.68 -27.36 13.35
C ASP A 266 13.53 -26.66 12.61
N LEU A 267 13.80 -25.53 11.93
CA LEU A 267 12.75 -24.91 11.09
C LEU A 267 12.49 -25.79 9.85
N PRO A 268 11.21 -25.94 9.42
CA PRO A 268 10.87 -26.70 8.22
C PRO A 268 11.53 -26.17 6.94
N SER A 269 11.74 -24.86 6.85
CA SER A 269 12.48 -24.22 5.77
C SER A 269 13.22 -22.97 6.24
N TRP A 270 14.38 -22.69 5.64
CA TRP A 270 15.13 -21.45 5.82
C TRP A 270 15.20 -20.65 4.50
N ASP A 271 14.11 -19.96 4.19
CA ASP A 271 13.94 -19.14 3.00
C ASP A 271 13.85 -17.63 3.35
N HIS A 272 13.59 -16.79 2.35
CA HIS A 272 13.49 -15.34 2.53
C HIS A 272 12.35 -14.96 3.48
N TYR A 273 11.23 -15.68 3.42
CA TYR A 273 10.10 -15.47 4.32
C TYR A 273 10.50 -15.72 5.78
N ALA A 274 11.15 -16.86 6.06
CA ALA A 274 11.60 -17.21 7.41
C ALA A 274 12.56 -16.17 7.99
N HIS A 275 13.46 -15.63 7.16
CA HIS A 275 14.36 -14.55 7.56
C HIS A 275 13.60 -13.28 7.95
N ILE A 276 12.67 -12.82 7.10
CA ILE A 276 11.89 -11.60 7.36
C ILE A 276 10.98 -11.78 8.59
N ARG A 277 10.34 -12.95 8.73
CA ARG A 277 9.52 -13.30 9.90
C ARG A 277 10.33 -13.26 11.18
N LEU A 278 11.51 -13.90 11.20
CA LEU A 278 12.41 -13.89 12.35
C LEU A 278 12.83 -12.46 12.74
N ALA A 279 13.28 -11.67 11.76
CA ALA A 279 13.69 -10.29 12.00
C ALA A 279 12.53 -9.47 12.57
N PHE A 280 11.32 -9.61 12.05
CA PHE A 280 10.13 -8.93 12.56
C PHE A 280 9.84 -9.31 14.01
N LEU A 281 9.74 -10.61 14.32
CA LEU A 281 9.43 -11.09 15.68
C LEU A 281 10.43 -10.56 16.71
N ILE A 282 11.72 -10.67 16.42
CA ILE A 282 12.78 -10.24 17.33
C ILE A 282 12.80 -8.71 17.49
N LEU A 283 12.64 -7.95 16.40
CA LEU A 283 12.70 -6.49 16.46
C LEU A 283 11.50 -5.87 17.17
N VAL A 284 10.31 -6.46 17.05
CA VAL A 284 9.12 -6.02 17.79
C VAL A 284 9.23 -6.39 19.27
N TYR A 285 9.69 -7.60 19.60
CA TYR A 285 9.79 -8.07 20.97
C TYR A 285 10.91 -7.37 21.76
N HIS A 286 12.13 -7.33 21.21
CA HIS A 286 13.31 -6.81 21.92
C HIS A 286 13.63 -5.34 21.61
N GLY A 287 12.92 -4.72 20.66
CA GLY A 287 13.29 -3.42 20.09
C GLY A 287 14.58 -3.48 19.27
N ARG A 288 14.87 -2.40 18.53
CA ARG A 288 16.03 -2.38 17.61
C ARG A 288 17.38 -2.56 18.30
N GLN A 289 17.59 -1.90 19.43
CA GLN A 289 18.92 -1.83 20.07
C GLN A 289 19.41 -3.22 20.48
N ASN A 290 18.54 -4.00 21.10
CA ASN A 290 18.84 -5.37 21.55
C ASN A 290 18.57 -6.39 20.44
N GLY A 291 17.43 -6.23 19.74
CA GLY A 291 16.97 -7.16 18.72
C GLY A 291 17.93 -7.34 17.57
N LYS A 292 18.64 -6.28 17.12
CA LYS A 292 19.61 -6.41 16.02
C LYS A 292 20.68 -7.47 16.34
N ASN A 293 21.24 -7.44 17.55
CA ASN A 293 22.32 -8.34 17.95
C ASN A 293 21.81 -9.79 18.07
N ILE A 294 20.56 -9.96 18.50
CA ILE A 294 19.89 -11.26 18.60
C ILE A 294 19.64 -11.83 17.19
N VAL A 295 19.15 -11.02 16.23
CA VAL A 295 19.00 -11.45 14.83
C VAL A 295 20.37 -11.87 14.25
N PHE A 296 21.40 -11.05 14.43
CA PHE A 296 22.76 -11.33 13.94
C PHE A 296 23.32 -12.65 14.47
N SER A 297 23.41 -12.76 15.81
CA SER A 297 23.97 -13.94 16.47
C SER A 297 23.12 -15.20 16.25
N GLY A 298 21.80 -15.05 16.25
CA GLY A 298 20.85 -16.12 15.99
C GLY A 298 21.02 -16.70 14.59
N ILE A 299 20.99 -15.87 13.55
CA ILE A 299 21.11 -16.35 12.15
C ILE A 299 22.49 -16.96 11.91
N GLN A 300 23.55 -16.35 12.46
CA GLN A 300 24.90 -16.89 12.36
C GLN A 300 24.99 -18.29 12.99
N SER A 301 24.43 -18.46 14.20
CA SER A 301 24.39 -19.75 14.90
C SER A 301 23.53 -20.78 14.15
N TYR A 302 22.37 -20.35 13.64
CA TYR A 302 21.46 -21.21 12.90
C TYR A 302 22.12 -21.78 11.63
N LEU A 303 22.74 -20.92 10.84
CA LEU A 303 23.41 -21.33 9.60
C LEU A 303 24.65 -22.20 9.86
N ALA A 304 25.38 -21.96 10.96
CA ALA A 304 26.52 -22.78 11.32
C ALA A 304 26.12 -24.22 11.69
N ASN A 305 24.99 -24.39 12.39
CA ASN A 305 24.52 -25.71 12.84
C ASN A 305 23.72 -26.48 11.77
N ASN A 306 23.10 -25.78 10.81
CA ASN A 306 22.35 -26.41 9.71
C ASN A 306 23.15 -26.60 8.41
N ALA A 307 24.41 -26.19 8.35
CA ALA A 307 25.26 -26.29 7.15
C ALA A 307 25.54 -27.73 6.67
N THR A 308 25.32 -28.73 7.51
CA THR A 308 25.61 -30.15 7.23
C THR A 308 24.44 -30.92 6.60
N SER A 309 23.20 -30.41 6.67
CA SER A 309 21.99 -31.16 6.29
C SER A 309 21.38 -30.75 4.95
N GLN A 310 21.86 -29.69 4.31
CA GLN A 310 21.34 -29.20 3.02
C GLN A 310 22.47 -29.01 2.00
N THR A 311 22.31 -29.58 0.79
CA THR A 311 23.30 -29.66 -0.30
C THR A 311 23.71 -28.30 -0.92
N ASN A 312 23.21 -27.17 -0.39
CA ASN A 312 23.55 -25.80 -0.77
C ASN A 312 23.53 -24.88 0.46
N ALA A 313 24.32 -25.20 1.49
CA ALA A 313 24.37 -24.44 2.74
C ALA A 313 24.69 -22.95 2.50
N ARG A 314 23.67 -22.08 2.66
CA ARG A 314 23.83 -20.62 2.59
C ARG A 314 24.72 -20.17 3.74
N LYS A 315 25.87 -19.56 3.42
CA LYS A 315 26.76 -18.96 4.42
C LYS A 315 26.15 -17.65 4.95
N PHE A 316 26.46 -17.34 6.21
CA PHE A 316 26.11 -16.06 6.81
C PHE A 316 26.68 -14.89 5.98
N HIS A 317 25.93 -13.79 5.90
CA HIS A 317 26.32 -12.59 5.17
C HIS A 317 25.97 -11.34 5.98
N PHE A 318 27.00 -10.65 6.49
CA PHE A 318 26.82 -9.56 7.43
C PHE A 318 26.02 -8.39 6.85
N THR A 319 26.48 -7.78 5.75
CA THR A 319 25.83 -6.60 5.15
C THR A 319 24.41 -6.90 4.68
N MET A 320 24.16 -8.08 4.09
CA MET A 320 22.81 -8.48 3.67
C MET A 320 21.85 -8.65 4.86
N THR A 321 22.33 -9.22 5.96
CA THR A 321 21.54 -9.34 7.20
C THR A 321 21.26 -7.96 7.79
N TYR A 322 22.27 -7.07 7.82
CA TYR A 322 22.09 -5.68 8.25
C TYR A 322 21.01 -4.96 7.41
N PHE A 323 21.09 -5.10 6.08
CA PHE A 323 20.14 -4.52 5.14
C PHE A 323 18.70 -4.93 5.48
N TRP A 324 18.45 -6.23 5.64
CA TRP A 324 17.10 -6.72 5.94
C TRP A 324 16.61 -6.30 7.33
N ILE A 325 17.48 -6.29 8.35
CA ILE A 325 17.17 -5.73 9.67
C ILE A 325 16.75 -4.25 9.53
N GLN A 326 17.45 -3.47 8.70
CA GLN A 326 17.12 -2.06 8.47
C GLN A 326 15.77 -1.87 7.79
N ILE A 327 15.49 -2.64 6.72
CA ILE A 327 14.22 -2.57 5.99
C ILE A 327 13.05 -2.98 6.89
N VAL A 328 13.18 -4.09 7.63
CA VAL A 328 12.13 -4.55 8.56
C VAL A 328 11.92 -3.54 9.68
N HIS A 329 12.99 -3.02 10.28
CA HIS A 329 12.88 -1.98 11.29
C HIS A 329 12.20 -0.72 10.76
N PHE A 330 12.58 -0.26 9.57
CA PHE A 330 11.93 0.89 8.94
C PHE A 330 10.45 0.62 8.70
N GLY A 331 10.08 -0.57 8.22
CA GLY A 331 8.69 -0.96 8.04
C GLY A 331 7.91 -0.98 9.36
N ILE A 332 8.49 -1.51 10.44
CA ILE A 332 7.90 -1.50 11.79
C ILE A 332 7.62 -0.07 12.27
N GLN A 333 8.57 0.85 12.09
CA GLN A 333 8.46 2.24 12.56
C GLN A 333 7.44 3.07 11.75
N ASN A 334 7.12 2.64 10.54
CA ASN A 334 6.10 3.29 9.70
C ASN A 334 4.70 2.67 9.85
N LEU A 335 4.53 1.65 10.70
CA LEU A 335 3.20 1.14 11.00
C LEU A 335 2.39 2.18 11.79
N PRO A 336 1.09 2.35 11.48
CA PRO A 336 0.19 3.16 12.29
C PRO A 336 0.25 2.80 13.79
N PRO A 337 0.13 3.80 14.69
CA PRO A 337 0.08 3.56 16.12
C PRO A 337 -1.09 2.61 16.45
N ASN A 338 -0.86 1.69 17.39
CA ASN A 338 -1.77 0.60 17.83
C ASN A 338 -1.85 -0.65 16.95
N ILE A 339 -1.07 -0.76 15.86
CA ILE A 339 -1.02 -2.01 15.06
C ILE A 339 -0.23 -3.10 15.75
N LEU A 340 0.87 -2.74 16.40
CA LEU A 340 1.74 -3.66 17.12
C LEU A 340 1.52 -3.53 18.63
N PRO A 341 1.77 -4.59 19.41
CA PRO A 341 1.90 -4.46 20.85
C PRO A 341 3.00 -3.44 21.20
N PRO A 342 2.91 -2.78 22.36
CA PRO A 342 3.97 -1.89 22.83
C PRO A 342 5.34 -2.58 22.76
N LEU A 343 6.33 -1.88 22.22
CA LEU A 343 7.70 -2.37 22.12
C LEU A 343 8.21 -2.76 23.52
N GLY A 344 8.80 -3.94 23.65
CA GLY A 344 9.35 -4.45 24.92
C GLY A 344 8.35 -5.15 25.84
N THR A 345 7.22 -5.61 25.31
CA THR A 345 6.30 -6.50 26.04
C THR A 345 6.86 -7.91 26.17
N SER A 346 6.50 -8.66 27.23
CA SER A 346 6.94 -10.04 27.46
C SER A 346 6.22 -11.08 26.60
N VAL A 347 5.61 -10.66 25.49
CA VAL A 347 4.80 -11.51 24.60
C VAL A 347 5.21 -11.23 23.16
N TYR A 348 5.47 -12.28 22.38
CA TYR A 348 5.78 -12.14 20.95
C TYR A 348 4.60 -11.53 20.19
N PRO A 349 4.85 -10.72 19.13
CA PRO A 349 3.77 -10.26 18.27
C PRO A 349 3.09 -11.46 17.61
N SER A 350 1.78 -11.37 17.45
CA SER A 350 0.94 -12.43 16.91
C SER A 350 1.21 -12.69 15.42
N THR A 351 0.74 -13.83 14.91
CA THR A 351 0.73 -14.10 13.46
C THR A 351 -0.02 -13.02 12.68
N ASP A 352 -1.12 -12.51 13.24
CA ASP A 352 -1.87 -11.36 12.71
C ASP A 352 -0.99 -10.10 12.56
N ASP A 353 -0.08 -9.85 13.51
CA ASP A 353 0.79 -8.68 13.48
C ASP A 353 1.82 -8.78 12.35
N PHE A 354 2.36 -9.98 12.11
CA PHE A 354 3.25 -10.21 10.98
C PHE A 354 2.51 -10.13 9.64
N PHE A 355 1.29 -10.68 9.56
CA PHE A 355 0.40 -10.52 8.41
C PHE A 355 0.19 -9.03 8.08
N ARG A 356 -0.14 -8.22 9.09
CA ARG A 356 -0.33 -6.76 8.94
C ARG A 356 0.94 -6.06 8.47
N PHE A 357 2.10 -6.44 9.01
CA PHE A 357 3.38 -5.91 8.58
C PHE A 357 3.64 -6.15 7.09
N LEU A 358 3.37 -7.36 6.58
CA LEU A 358 3.53 -7.70 5.17
C LEU A 358 2.58 -6.92 4.26
N MET A 359 1.35 -6.68 4.70
CA MET A 359 0.36 -5.88 3.96
C MET A 359 0.78 -4.42 3.78
N VAL A 360 1.40 -3.83 4.80
CA VAL A 360 1.91 -2.44 4.73
C VAL A 360 3.24 -2.37 4.01
N ASN A 361 4.06 -3.42 4.09
CA ASN A 361 5.42 -3.45 3.55
C ASN A 361 5.61 -4.55 2.49
N PRO A 362 4.82 -4.59 1.40
CA PRO A 362 4.85 -5.71 0.46
C PRO A 362 6.18 -5.84 -0.29
N HIS A 363 6.95 -4.76 -0.38
CA HIS A 363 8.28 -4.75 -1.00
C HIS A 363 9.30 -5.67 -0.30
N VAL A 364 9.05 -6.06 0.96
CA VAL A 364 9.93 -7.01 1.67
C VAL A 364 9.95 -8.40 1.05
N THR A 365 8.97 -8.73 0.20
CA THR A 365 8.94 -10.00 -0.53
C THR A 365 9.95 -10.05 -1.68
N ASP A 366 10.43 -8.89 -2.16
CA ASP A 366 11.45 -8.82 -3.21
C ASP A 366 12.83 -9.15 -2.62
N GLY A 367 13.27 -10.41 -2.73
CA GLY A 367 14.62 -10.81 -2.32
C GLY A 367 15.75 -10.04 -3.04
N GLY A 368 15.46 -9.34 -4.14
CA GLY A 368 16.37 -8.47 -4.89
C GLY A 368 16.33 -6.99 -4.49
N LEU A 369 15.56 -6.58 -3.47
CA LEU A 369 15.39 -5.17 -3.07
C LEU A 369 16.73 -4.46 -2.80
N TRP A 370 17.73 -5.17 -2.30
CA TRP A 370 19.06 -4.64 -2.02
C TRP A 370 19.76 -4.04 -3.25
N MET A 371 19.40 -4.45 -4.48
CA MET A 371 20.04 -3.96 -5.72
C MET A 371 19.77 -2.47 -5.97
N ASP A 372 18.77 -1.90 -5.30
CA ASP A 372 18.45 -0.47 -5.39
C ASP A 372 19.39 0.37 -4.52
N TYR A 373 20.02 -0.26 -3.52
CA TYR A 373 20.89 0.38 -2.55
C TYR A 373 22.36 0.07 -2.83
N TYR A 374 22.66 -1.13 -3.33
CA TYR A 374 24.00 -1.61 -3.55
C TYR A 374 24.28 -2.00 -5.00
N THR A 375 25.47 -1.71 -5.50
CA THR A 375 26.04 -2.43 -6.63
C THR A 375 26.36 -3.88 -6.23
N LYS A 376 26.35 -4.79 -7.21
CA LYS A 376 26.76 -6.18 -6.98
C LYS A 376 28.20 -6.28 -6.46
N GLY A 377 29.09 -5.39 -6.91
CA GLY A 377 30.48 -5.33 -6.46
C GLY A 377 30.61 -4.97 -4.98
N ALA A 378 29.85 -3.98 -4.52
CA ALA A 378 29.85 -3.59 -3.10
C ALA A 378 29.30 -4.69 -2.20
N ILE A 379 28.07 -5.18 -2.46
CA ILE A 379 27.40 -6.09 -1.53
C ILE A 379 27.93 -7.52 -1.57
N MET A 380 28.49 -8.00 -2.70
CA MET A 380 29.03 -9.36 -2.80
C MET A 380 30.52 -9.45 -2.43
N SER A 381 31.14 -8.34 -2.02
CA SER A 381 32.54 -8.29 -1.61
C SER A 381 32.81 -9.17 -0.37
N ALA A 382 34.06 -9.58 -0.19
CA ALA A 382 34.48 -10.32 1.01
C ALA A 382 34.22 -9.51 2.29
N THR A 383 34.56 -8.21 2.26
CA THR A 383 34.28 -7.28 3.36
C THR A 383 32.80 -7.21 3.70
N ALA A 384 31.90 -7.12 2.72
CA ALA A 384 30.45 -7.07 2.98
C ALA A 384 29.89 -8.38 3.59
N ARG A 385 30.60 -9.51 3.44
CA ARG A 385 30.22 -10.78 4.07
C ARG A 385 30.56 -10.83 5.55
N GLU A 386 31.66 -10.20 5.95
CA GLU A 386 32.20 -10.24 7.32
C GLU A 386 31.76 -9.03 8.16
N GLU A 387 31.60 -7.87 7.52
CA GLU A 387 31.32 -6.59 8.18
C GLU A 387 30.25 -5.77 7.44
N MET A 388 29.85 -4.64 8.04
CA MET A 388 28.88 -3.71 7.48
C MET A 388 29.54 -2.81 6.44
N VAL A 389 29.08 -2.91 5.20
CA VAL A 389 29.43 -1.98 4.12
C VAL A 389 28.22 -1.07 3.85
N LEU A 390 28.47 0.24 3.79
CA LEU A 390 27.43 1.22 3.45
C LEU A 390 27.01 1.07 1.98
N PRO A 391 25.74 1.34 1.64
CA PRO A 391 25.30 1.28 0.26
C PRO A 391 25.91 2.40 -0.59
N ASP A 392 26.20 2.06 -1.85
CA ASP A 392 26.90 2.91 -2.82
C ASP A 392 25.97 3.50 -3.90
N ARG A 393 24.70 3.07 -3.98
CA ARG A 393 23.70 3.64 -4.91
C ARG A 393 22.71 4.58 -4.24
N LYS A 394 22.18 4.16 -3.10
CA LYS A 394 21.13 4.88 -2.37
C LYS A 394 21.31 4.68 -0.88
N PRO A 395 21.21 5.71 -0.04
CA PRO A 395 21.28 5.55 1.40
C PRO A 395 20.15 4.64 1.91
N LEU A 396 20.42 3.87 2.97
CA LEU A 396 19.37 3.09 3.63
C LEU A 396 18.32 4.03 4.24
N PRO A 397 17.04 3.64 4.24
CA PRO A 397 15.99 4.46 4.85
C PRO A 397 16.25 4.63 6.35
N SER A 398 16.27 5.86 6.84
CA SER A 398 16.47 6.20 8.25
C SER A 398 15.17 6.69 8.89
N VAL A 399 15.01 6.40 10.18
CA VAL A 399 13.93 6.95 10.98
C VAL A 399 14.51 8.17 11.68
N VAL A 400 14.49 9.33 11.01
CA VAL A 400 14.67 10.60 11.72
C VAL A 400 13.36 10.79 12.48
N ALA A 401 13.40 10.51 13.78
CA ALA A 401 12.24 10.34 14.63
C ALA A 401 11.20 11.47 14.47
N ARG A 402 9.92 11.08 14.40
CA ARG A 402 8.76 11.96 14.66
C ARG A 402 8.86 12.68 16.01
N ASP A 403 9.78 12.28 16.89
CA ASP A 403 10.09 12.93 18.18
C ASP A 403 10.85 14.26 18.04
N ALA A 404 11.47 14.55 16.89
CA ALA A 404 12.13 15.85 16.67
C ALA A 404 11.13 17.01 16.49
N VAL A 405 9.88 16.70 16.15
CA VAL A 405 8.84 17.71 15.87
C VAL A 405 8.06 18.10 17.14
N GLN A 406 8.12 17.31 18.22
CA GLN A 406 7.52 17.68 19.51
C GLN A 406 8.41 18.57 20.39
N GLY A 407 9.66 18.85 19.99
CA GLY A 407 10.65 19.54 20.82
C GLY A 407 10.96 21.00 20.46
N PHE A 408 10.41 21.55 19.37
CA PHE A 408 10.69 22.93 18.95
C PHE A 408 9.40 23.71 18.76
N GLY A 409 8.82 24.17 19.87
CA GLY A 409 7.62 24.99 19.83
C GLY A 409 7.00 25.36 21.17
N GLU A 410 7.76 25.36 22.27
CA GLU A 410 7.37 26.11 23.46
C GLU A 410 8.58 26.90 23.99
N LYS A 411 8.67 28.16 23.56
CA LYS A 411 9.05 29.31 24.37
C LYS A 411 8.76 30.61 23.64
#